data_AF-A0A645JGJ3-F1
#
_entry.id   AF-A0A645JGJ3-F1
#
_cell.length_a   1.000
_cell.length_b   1.000
_cell.length_c   1.000
_cell.angle_alpha   90.00
_cell.angle_beta   90.00
_cell.angle_gamma   90.00
#
_symmetry.space_group_name_H-M   'P 1'
#
loop_
_entity.id
_entity.type
_entity.pdbx_description
1 polymer ?
#
loop_
_entity_poly.entity_id
_entity_poly.type
_entity_poly.pdbx_seq_one_letter_code
_entity_poly.pdbx_strand_id
1 'polypeptide(L)' 'MSPYEIYERKMTKQELYAAIAKLPDIQAKRIYAYYFLEMTKTEIARAEGVSVMAVCKSITQGLKTLEKELKNFEE' A
#
# COMPACT_ATOMS: atom_id res chain seq x y z
N MET A 1 -8.13 -23.70 8.14
CA MET A 1 -8.53 -23.03 6.90
C MET A 1 -8.83 -24.07 5.85
N SER A 2 -9.97 -23.97 5.18
CA SER A 2 -10.34 -24.82 4.04
C SER A 2 -9.48 -24.49 2.81
N PRO A 3 -9.39 -25.39 1.82
CA PRO A 3 -8.71 -25.11 0.56
C PRO A 3 -9.24 -23.84 -0.14
N TYR A 4 -10.54 -23.57 -0.02
CA TYR A 4 -11.18 -22.38 -0.56
C TYR A 4 -10.67 -21.10 0.10
N GLU A 5 -10.63 -21.05 1.43
CA GLU A 5 -10.12 -19.89 2.18
C GLU A 5 -8.64 -19.60 1.87
N ILE A 6 -7.83 -20.65 1.65
CA ILE A 6 -6.41 -20.49 1.26
C ILE A 6 -6.31 -19.87 -0.14
N TYR A 7 -7.15 -20.30 -1.08
CA TYR A 7 -7.18 -19.77 -2.43
C TYR A 7 -7.60 -18.30 -2.44
N GLU A 8 -8.72 -17.96 -1.80
CA GLU A 8 -9.21 -16.58 -1.71
C GLU A 8 -8.16 -15.65 -1.10
N ARG A 9 -7.56 -16.04 0.03
CA ARG A 9 -6.52 -15.22 0.68
C ARG A 9 -5.32 -14.97 -0.23
N LYS A 10 -4.89 -15.97 -1.03
CA LYS A 10 -3.79 -15.80 -1.98
C LYS A 10 -4.19 -14.86 -3.11
N MET A 11 -5.39 -15.02 -3.66
CA MET A 11 -5.92 -14.21 -4.74
C MET A 11 -6.08 -12.74 -4.30
N THR A 12 -6.71 -12.46 -3.15
CA THR A 12 -6.82 -11.09 -2.60
C THR A 12 -5.45 -10.46 -2.32
N LYS A 13 -4.47 -11.25 -1.86
CA LYS A 13 -3.10 -10.76 -1.67
C LYS A 13 -2.48 -10.33 -3.00
N GLN A 14 -2.66 -11.10 -4.07
CA GLN A 14 -2.14 -10.76 -5.40
C GLN A 14 -2.80 -9.49 -5.97
N GLU A 15 -4.12 -9.36 -5.83
CA GLU A 15 -4.86 -8.17 -6.25
C GLU A 15 -4.39 -6.91 -5.53
N LEU A 16 -4.16 -7.00 -4.21
CA LEU A 16 -3.60 -5.90 -3.43
C LEU A 16 -2.21 -5.48 -3.94
N TYR A 17 -1.31 -6.44 -4.18
CA TYR A 17 0.02 -6.14 -4.72
C TYR A 17 -0.06 -5.52 -6.12
N ALA A 18 -0.97 -6.01 -6.97
CA ALA A 18 -1.19 -5.45 -8.29
C ALA A 18 -1.71 -4.01 -8.23
N ALA A 19 -2.64 -3.71 -7.31
CA ALA A 19 -3.14 -2.36 -7.09
C ALA A 19 -2.05 -1.42 -6.57
N ILE A 20 -1.20 -1.87 -5.65
CA ILE A 20 -0.04 -1.09 -5.16
C ILE A 20 0.94 -0.79 -6.30
N ALA A 21 1.20 -1.75 -7.19
CA ALA A 21 2.12 -1.58 -8.31
C ALA A 21 1.63 -0.54 -9.35
N LYS A 22 0.34 -0.20 -9.37
CA LYS A 22 -0.22 0.85 -10.24
C LYS A 22 -0.07 2.26 -9.67
N LEU A 23 0.31 2.40 -8.40
CA LEU A 23 0.52 3.72 -7.80
C LEU A 23 1.80 4.39 -8.33
N PRO A 24 1.91 5.73 -8.24
CA PRO A 24 3.19 6.41 -8.39
C PRO A 24 4.26 5.81 -7.46
N ASP A 25 5.47 5.61 -7.99
CA ASP A 25 6.56 4.87 -7.32
C ASP A 25 6.79 5.28 -5.86
N ILE A 26 6.85 6.58 -5.58
CA ILE A 26 7.03 7.09 -4.21
C ILE A 26 5.87 6.70 -3.29
N GLN A 27 4.63 6.72 -3.76
CA GLN A 27 3.47 6.32 -2.96
C GLN A 27 3.49 4.82 -2.68
N ALA A 28 3.77 4.01 -3.71
CA ALA A 28 3.90 2.56 -3.59
C ALA A 28 4.98 2.17 -2.58
N LYS A 29 6.20 2.73 -2.72
CA LYS A 29 7.33 2.46 -1.84
C LYS A 29 7.05 2.85 -0.39
N ARG A 30 6.48 4.03 -0.15
CA ARG A 30 6.18 4.49 1.22
C ARG A 30 5.06 3.69 1.87
N ILE A 31 4.05 3.25 1.11
CA ILE A 31 3.01 2.34 1.61
C ILE A 31 3.62 0.98 1.94
N TYR A 32 4.48 0.44 1.06
CA TYR A 32 5.15 -0.83 1.29
C TYR A 32 6.01 -0.78 2.56
N ALA A 33 6.85 0.25 2.69
CA ALA A 33 7.69 0.47 3.85
C ALA A 33 6.88 0.55 5.16
N TYR A 34 5.77 1.29 5.17
CA TYR A 34 4.97 1.49 6.38
C TYR A 34 4.18 0.25 6.79
N TYR A 35 3.51 -0.43 5.85
CA TYR A 35 2.58 -1.53 6.17
C TYR A 35 3.21 -2.92 6.11
N PHE A 36 4.25 -3.13 5.31
CA PHE A 36 4.84 -4.46 5.08
C PHE A 36 6.22 -4.60 5.71
N LEU A 37 6.99 -3.50 5.82
CA LEU A 37 8.28 -3.47 6.50
C LEU A 37 8.22 -2.87 7.90
N GLU A 38 7.02 -2.49 8.37
CA GLU A 38 6.77 -1.93 9.71
C GLU A 38 7.60 -0.68 10.04
N MET A 39 8.10 0.03 9.03
CA MET A 39 8.84 1.28 9.23
C MET A 39 7.90 2.38 9.70
N THR A 40 8.35 3.21 10.63
CA THR A 40 7.65 4.44 11.00
C THR A 40 7.76 5.48 9.89
N LYS A 41 6.80 6.41 9.81
CA LYS A 41 6.83 7.53 8.86
C LYS A 41 8.07 8.41 9.05
N THR A 42 8.60 8.49 10.28
CA THR A 42 9.83 9.21 10.61
C THR A 42 11.07 8.50 10.09
N GLU A 43 11.15 7.17 10.18
CA GLU A 43 12.26 6.39 9.61
C GLU A 43 12.28 6.48 8.09
N ILE A 44 11.11 6.40 7.45
CA ILE A 44 10.97 6.60 6.01
C ILE A 44 11.43 8.00 5.60
N ALA A 45 10.96 9.04 6.31
CA ALA A 45 11.34 10.42 6.03
C ALA A 45 12.86 10.65 6.18
N ARG A 46 13.47 10.06 7.22
CA ARG A 46 14.91 10.10 7.46
C ARG A 46 15.69 9.40 6.35
N ALA A 47 15.25 8.22 5.92
CA ALA A 47 15.90 7.43 4.87
C ALA A 47 15.84 8.13 3.50
N GLU A 48 14.75 8.83 3.21
CA GLU A 48 14.55 9.55 1.94
C GLU A 48 15.04 11.01 1.95
N GLY A 49 15.44 11.55 3.12
CA GLY A 49 15.88 12.94 3.25
C GLY A 49 14.76 13.97 3.04
N VAL A 50 13.51 13.62 3.40
CA VAL A 50 12.33 14.48 3.21
C VAL A 50 11.64 14.80 4.54
N SER A 51 10.66 15.70 4.54
CA SER A 51 9.85 15.95 5.73
C SER A 51 8.87 14.80 6.01
N VAL A 52 8.60 14.55 7.31
CA VAL A 52 7.57 13.58 7.73
C VAL A 52 6.20 13.92 7.12
N MET A 53 5.90 15.21 6.97
CA MET A 53 4.66 15.67 6.33
C MET A 53 4.56 15.23 4.86
N ALA A 54 5.66 15.25 4.11
CA ALA A 54 5.68 14.76 2.73
C ALA A 54 5.36 13.26 2.67
N VAL A 55 5.91 12.47 3.60
CA VAL A 55 5.63 11.02 3.72
C VAL A 55 4.17 10.79 4.10
N CYS A 56 3.65 11.48 5.12
CA CYS A 56 2.26 11.40 5.52
C CYS A 56 1.31 11.68 4.35
N LYS A 57 1.52 12.81 3.65
CA LYS A 57 0.67 13.23 2.53
C LYS A 57 0.69 12.20 1.39
N SER A 58 1.86 11.67 1.04
CA SER A 58 1.95 10.67 -0.03
C SER A 58 1.30 9.33 0.34
N ILE A 59 1.43 8.88 1.60
CA ILE A 59 0.79 7.64 2.05
C ILE A 59 -0.73 7.83 2.02
N THR A 60 -1.25 8.93 2.57
CA THR A 60 -2.68 9.23 2.53
C THR A 60 -3.21 9.30 1.10
N GLN A 61 -2.47 9.92 0.18
CA GLN A 61 -2.89 10.00 -1.22
C GLN A 61 -2.86 8.63 -1.91
N GLY A 62 -1.83 7.82 -1.67
CA GLY A 62 -1.76 6.47 -2.22
C GLY A 62 -2.88 5.56 -1.71
N LEU A 63 -3.21 5.64 -0.41
CA LEU A 63 -4.34 4.92 0.17
C LEU A 63 -5.69 5.33 -0.45
N LYS A 64 -5.91 6.62 -0.70
CA LYS A 64 -7.12 7.09 -1.40
C LYS A 64 -7.20 6.58 -2.84
N THR A 65 -6.07 6.44 -3.52
CA THR A 65 -6.03 5.85 -4.85
C THR A 65 -6.33 4.35 -4.80
N LEU A 66 -5.73 3.62 -3.85
CA LEU A 66 -6.02 2.20 -3.64
C LEU A 66 -7.48 1.96 -3.31
N GLU A 67 -8.08 2.79 -2.47
CA GLU A 67 -9.50 2.71 -2.14
C GLU A 67 -10.38 2.82 -3.40
N LYS A 68 -10.05 3.74 -4.32
CA LYS A 68 -10.78 3.89 -5.59
C LYS A 68 -10.56 2.71 -6.52
N GLU A 69 -9.33 2.22 -6.65
CA GLU A 69 -9.01 1.07 -7.50
C GLU A 69 -9.69 -0.21 -7.00
N LEU A 70 -9.75 -0.41 -5.68
CA LEU A 70 -10.27 -1.62 -5.07
C LEU A 70 -11.79 -1.61 -4.86
N LYS A 71 -12.43 -0.44 -4.79
CA LYS A 71 -13.90 -0.33 -4.75
C LYS A 71 -14.58 -0.78 -6.04
N ASN A 72 -13.85 -0.84 -7.15
CA ASN A 72 -14.37 -1.34 -8.43
C ASN A 72 -14.57 -2.89 -8.45
N PHE A 73 -14.30 -3.60 -7.34
CA PHE A 73 -14.50 -5.05 -7.22
C PHE A 73 -15.75 -5.43 -6.40
N GLU A 74 -16.55 -4.45 -5.95
CA GLU A 74 -17.82 -4.68 -5.25
C GLU A 74 -19.05 -4.70 -6.21
N GLU A 75 -18.85 -4.75 -7.53
CA GLU A 75 -19.92 -4.94 -8.54
C GLU A 75 -20.07 -6.40 -9.01
#